data_AF-A0A086PBI1-F1
#
_entry.id   AF-A0A086PBI1-F1
#
_cell.length_a   1.000
_cell.length_b   1.000
_cell.length_c   1.000
_cell.angle_alpha   90.00
_cell.angle_beta   90.00
_cell.angle_gamma   90.00
#
_symmetry.space_group_name_H-M   'P 1'
#
loop_
_entity.id
_entity.type
_entity.pdbx_description
1 polymer ?
#
loop_
_entity_poly.entity_id
_entity_poly.type
_entity_poly.pdbx_seq_one_letter_code
_entity_poly.pdbx_strand_id
1 'polypeptide(L)' 'MTVKLNRCRCGRMPGVRTCRVAEDAIETWVECAGCRARSPKIEDAYADPESAAAQWNSGKGTKW' A
#
# COMPACT_ATOMS: atom_id res chain seq x y z
N MET A 1 -8.12 3.74 13.16
CA MET A 1 -8.54 2.69 12.20
C MET A 1 -7.34 1.79 11.93
N THR A 2 -7.44 0.50 12.22
CA THR A 2 -6.33 -0.45 12.01
C THR A 2 -6.61 -1.25 10.74
N VAL A 3 -5.97 -0.86 9.64
CA VAL A 3 -6.09 -1.56 8.36
C VAL A 3 -5.37 -2.91 8.42
N LYS A 4 -6.05 -3.99 8.05
CA LYS A 4 -5.50 -5.35 8.06
C LYS A 4 -4.77 -5.66 6.75
N LEU A 5 -3.47 -5.95 6.86
CA LEU A 5 -2.62 -6.31 5.73
C LEU A 5 -2.22 -7.80 5.81
N ASN A 6 -2.31 -8.49 4.68
CA ASN A 6 -1.76 -9.82 4.51
C ASN A 6 -0.22 -9.74 4.57
N ARG A 7 0.41 -10.79 5.14
CA ARG A 7 1.87 -10.88 5.14
C ARG A 7 2.40 -10.89 3.72
N CYS A 8 3.56 -10.28 3.53
CA CYS A 8 4.28 -10.42 2.28
C CYS A 8 4.75 -11.86 2.09
N ARG A 9 4.93 -12.26 0.83
CA ARG A 9 5.51 -13.57 0.47
C ARG A 9 6.91 -13.80 1.05
N CYS A 10 7.66 -12.74 1.36
CA CYS A 10 8.95 -12.84 2.06
C CYS A 10 8.82 -13.09 3.58
N GLY A 11 7.59 -13.26 4.10
CA GLY A 11 7.29 -13.54 5.51
C GLY A 11 7.20 -12.30 6.40
N ARG A 12 7.65 -11.13 5.94
CA ARG A 12 7.58 -9.86 6.70
C ARG A 12 6.20 -9.20 6.60
N MET A 13 5.86 -8.44 7.64
CA MET A 13 4.66 -7.60 7.63
C MET A 13 4.93 -6.35 6.77
N PRO A 14 4.11 -6.09 5.74
CA PRO A 14 4.18 -4.85 4.99
C PRO A 14 3.57 -3.69 5.78
N GLY A 15 3.85 -2.46 5.36
CA GLY A 15 3.28 -1.25 5.94
C GLY A 15 2.63 -0.37 4.89
N VAL A 16 1.64 0.43 5.30
CA VAL A 16 1.08 1.49 4.45
C VAL A 16 2.06 2.66 4.40
N ARG A 17 2.21 3.22 3.20
CA ARG A 17 2.99 4.41 2.90
C ARG A 17 2.09 5.43 2.24
N THR A 18 2.31 6.69 2.58
CA THR A 18 1.63 7.83 1.97
C THR A 18 2.66 8.86 1.56
N CYS A 19 2.39 9.57 0.48
CA CYS A 19 3.21 10.68 0.01
C CYS A 19 2.31 11.74 -0.61
N ARG A 20 2.44 13.00 -0.19
CA ARG A 20 1.76 14.12 -0.84
C ARG A 20 2.47 14.41 -2.16
N VAL A 21 1.72 14.36 -3.26
CA VAL A 21 2.25 14.56 -4.61
C VAL A 21 1.80 15.87 -5.26
N ALA A 22 0.68 16.43 -4.81
CA ALA A 22 0.21 17.75 -5.21
C ALA A 22 -0.43 18.49 -4.02
N GLU A 23 -0.90 19.71 -4.25
CA GLU A 23 -1.59 20.50 -3.22
C GLU A 23 -2.78 19.74 -2.63
N ASP A 24 -3.59 19.10 -3.47
CA ASP A 24 -4.77 18.33 -3.06
C ASP A 24 -4.70 16.86 -3.52
N ALA A 25 -3.50 16.27 -3.50
CA ALA A 25 -3.33 14.86 -3.86
C ALA A 25 -2.29 14.14 -3.00
N ILE A 26 -2.68 12.97 -2.50
CA ILE A 26 -1.89 12.05 -1.70
C ILE A 26 -1.88 10.68 -2.38
N GLU A 27 -0.68 10.20 -2.72
CA GLU A 27 -0.48 8.81 -3.13
C GLU A 27 -0.39 7.92 -1.89
N THR A 28 -1.18 6.85 -1.86
CA THR A 28 -1.16 5.82 -0.82
C THR A 28 -0.84 4.45 -1.44
N TRP A 29 0.11 3.71 -0.84
CA TRP A 29 0.47 2.36 -1.28
C TRP A 29 0.91 1.49 -0.12
N VAL A 30 0.93 0.17 -0.32
CA VAL A 30 1.51 -0.78 0.63
C VAL A 30 2.90 -1.16 0.17
N GLU A 31 3.87 -1.16 1.07
CA GLU A 31 5.25 -1.56 0.80
C GLU A 31 5.76 -2.53 1.85
N CYS A 32 6.44 -3.58 1.39
CA CYS A 32 7.15 -4.51 2.25
C CYS A 32 8.59 -4.05 2.51
N ALA A 33 8.94 -3.75 3.76
CA ALA A 33 10.29 -3.36 4.17
C ALA A 33 11.37 -4.45 3.97
N GLY A 34 10.98 -5.71 3.72
CA GLY A 34 11.89 -6.81 3.39
C GLY A 34 12.31 -6.84 1.93
N CYS A 35 11.42 -7.33 1.08
CA CYS A 35 11.70 -7.50 -0.36
C CYS A 35 11.38 -6.26 -1.22
N ARG A 36 10.96 -5.13 -0.63
CA ARG A 36 10.51 -3.91 -1.32
C ARG A 36 9.38 -4.11 -2.33
N ALA A 37 8.65 -5.23 -2.23
CA ALA A 37 7.41 -5.42 -2.98
C ALA A 37 6.41 -4.33 -2.59
N ARG A 38 5.75 -3.75 -3.60
CA ARG A 38 4.81 -2.64 -3.42
C ARG A 38 3.51 -2.88 -4.19
N SER A 39 2.39 -2.44 -3.62
CA SER A 39 1.14 -2.34 -4.36
C SER A 39 1.21 -1.20 -5.38
N PRO A 40 0.28 -1.16 -6.35
CA PRO A 40 0.01 0.06 -7.09
C PRO A 40 -0.28 1.21 -6.13
N LYS A 41 0.11 2.41 -6.54
CA LYS A 41 -0.18 3.64 -5.83
C LYS A 41 -1.59 4.10 -6.17
N ILE A 42 -2.30 4.60 -5.17
CA ILE A 42 -3.63 5.17 -5.30
C ILE A 42 -3.50 6.64 -4.98
N GLU A 43 -3.82 7.49 -5.95
CA GLU A 43 -3.86 8.94 -5.77
C GLU A 43 -5.29 9.35 -5.42
N ASP A 44 -5.45 10.06 -4.31
CA ASP A 44 -6.73 10.63 -3.89
C ASP A 44 -6.50 11.98 -3.17
N ALA A 45 -7.55 12.75 -2.94
CA ALA A 45 -7.47 13.99 -2.16
C ALA A 45 -6.98 13.74 -0.72
N TYR A 46 -7.23 12.54 -0.19
CA TYR A 46 -6.80 12.12 1.14
C TYR A 46 -6.03 10.79 1.12
N ALA A 47 -5.37 10.46 2.22
CA ALA A 47 -4.75 9.16 2.37
C ALA A 47 -5.81 8.06 2.41
N ASP A 48 -5.69 7.06 1.53
CA ASP A 48 -6.62 5.93 1.43
C ASP A 48 -5.96 4.59 1.76
N PRO A 49 -5.69 4.32 3.06
CA PRO A 49 -5.00 3.11 3.48
C PRO A 49 -5.85 1.85 3.25
N GLU A 50 -7.18 1.98 3.22
CA GLU A 50 -8.12 0.88 3.05
C GLU A 50 -8.06 0.30 1.63
N SER A 51 -8.13 1.16 0.60
CA SER A 51 -8.00 0.69 -0.79
C SER A 51 -6.59 0.18 -1.08
N ALA A 52 -5.55 0.81 -0.53
CA ALA A 52 -4.18 0.34 -0.69
C ALA A 52 -4.00 -1.08 -0.10
N ALA A 53 -4.59 -1.33 1.07
CA ALA A 53 -4.60 -2.66 1.68
C ALA A 53 -5.47 -3.66 0.94
N ALA A 54 -6.64 -3.26 0.43
CA ALA A 54 -7.46 -4.11 -0.41
C ALA A 54 -6.70 -4.54 -1.66
N GLN A 55 -6.00 -3.62 -2.35
CA GLN A 55 -5.16 -3.94 -3.50
C GLN A 55 -4.03 -4.93 -3.17
N TRP A 56 -3.35 -4.71 -2.05
CA TRP A 56 -2.31 -5.63 -1.56
C TRP A 56 -2.89 -7.02 -1.27
N ASN A 57 -4.01 -7.08 -0.54
CA ASN A 57 -4.64 -8.32 -0.10
C ASN A 57 -5.26 -9.11 -1.26
N SER A 58 -5.77 -8.43 -2.29
CA SER A 58 -6.28 -9.07 -3.52
C SER A 58 -5.19 -9.63 -4.43
N GLY A 59 -3.91 -9.51 -4.08
CA GLY A 59 -2.80 -9.98 -4.91
C GLY A 59 -2.55 -9.15 -6.17
N LYS A 60 -3.25 -8.01 -6.33
CA LYS A 60 -3.03 -7.06 -7.43
C LYS A 60 -1.67 -6.34 -7.30
N GLY A 61 -1.03 -6.41 -6.13
CA GLY A 61 0.31 -5.90 -5.84
C GLY A 61 1.45 -6.94 -5.83
N THR A 62 1.19 -8.19 -6.24
CA THR A 62 2.21 -9.28 -6.24
C THR A 62 2.75 -9.62 -7.62
N LYS A 63 2.62 -8.72 -8.61
CA LYS A 63 3.25 -8.91 -9.91
C LYS A 63 4.64 -8.30 -9.91
N TRP A 64 5.62 -9.21 -9.91
CA TRP A 64 7.03 -8.95 -10.21
C TRP A 64 7.17 -8.28 -11.57
#